data_AF-A0A2W6RNA5-F1
#
_entry.id   AF-A0A2W6RNA5-F1
#
_cell.length_a   1.000
_cell.length_b   1.000
_cell.length_c   1.000
_cell.angle_alpha   90.00
_cell.angle_beta   90.00
_cell.angle_gamma   90.00
#
_symmetry.space_group_name_H-M   'P 1'
#
loop_
_entity.id
_entity.type
_entity.pdbx_description
1 polymer ?
#
loop_
_entity_poly.entity_id
_entity_poly.type
_entity_poly.pdbx_seq_one_letter_code
_entity_poly.pdbx_strand_id
1 'polypeptide(L)'
;MSSTQNVRKLRSNHGRTLLPHTSAPPADRFPEAVAGALRREFGAVPGAVKQVVRITGANERAVRNWFEARNAPSGENLVALMGRSDEVLETVLHLAGRQDLIATRRLSGARDKLREMLAMIDDIQTG
;
A
#
# COMPACT_ATOMS: atom_id res chain seq x y z
N MET A 1 -42.46 46.62 0.41
CA MET A 1 -41.45 46.59 -0.67
C MET A 1 -40.11 46.98 -0.07
N SER A 2 -39.34 46.01 0.43
CA SER A 2 -38.05 46.26 1.11
C SER A 2 -36.93 45.53 0.38
N SER A 3 -35.91 46.30 0.02
CA SER A 3 -34.75 45.91 -0.76
C SER A 3 -33.69 45.27 0.15
N THR A 4 -33.26 44.05 -0.15
CA THR A 4 -32.04 43.46 0.39
C THR A 4 -31.13 43.10 -0.79
N GLN A 5 -30.18 43.98 -1.06
CA GLN A 5 -29.15 43.79 -2.07
C GLN A 5 -28.26 42.59 -1.71
N ASN A 6 -28.02 41.76 -2.73
CA ASN A 6 -27.21 40.55 -2.72
C ASN A 6 -25.72 40.85 -2.43
N VAL A 7 -25.27 40.72 -1.18
CA VAL A 7 -23.84 40.86 -0.77
C VAL A 7 -23.09 39.52 -0.84
N ARG A 8 -23.27 38.71 -1.89
CA ARG A 8 -22.53 37.44 -2.07
C ARG A 8 -21.81 37.34 -3.40
N LYS A 9 -21.11 38.41 -3.78
CA LYS A 9 -20.08 38.38 -4.83
C LYS A 9 -18.74 38.89 -4.27
N LEU A 10 -18.18 38.16 -3.31
CA LEU A 10 -16.75 38.22 -3.02
C LEU A 10 -16.11 36.98 -3.65
N ARG A 11 -15.79 37.09 -4.95
CA ARG A 11 -14.85 36.16 -5.57
C ARG A 11 -13.46 36.56 -5.10
N SER A 12 -12.83 35.73 -4.27
CA SER A 12 -11.40 35.91 -3.98
C SER A 12 -10.64 35.51 -5.24
N ASN A 13 -10.12 36.52 -5.93
CA ASN A 13 -9.19 36.38 -7.05
C ASN A 13 -7.80 36.74 -6.50
N HIS A 14 -6.83 35.90 -6.81
CA HIS A 14 -5.39 36.00 -6.52
C HIS A 14 -4.83 35.48 -5.17
N GLY A 15 -3.89 34.54 -5.31
CA GLY A 15 -2.61 34.65 -4.61
C GLY A 15 -2.16 33.48 -3.74
N ARG A 16 -1.89 32.30 -4.33
CA ARG A 16 -0.79 31.45 -3.83
C ARG A 16 -0.26 30.54 -4.93
N THR A 17 0.81 30.99 -5.57
CA THR A 17 1.72 30.09 -6.29
C THR A 17 2.30 29.14 -5.25
N LEU A 18 1.64 27.99 -5.09
CA LEU A 18 2.27 26.85 -4.41
C LEU A 18 3.45 26.47 -5.30
N LEU A 19 4.63 26.43 -4.66
CA LEU A 19 5.95 26.06 -5.15
C LEU A 19 5.93 25.23 -6.45
N PRO A 20 6.91 25.39 -7.37
CA PRO A 20 7.04 24.47 -8.50
C PRO A 20 7.00 23.07 -7.93
N HIS A 21 5.91 22.35 -8.21
CA HIS A 21 5.78 20.98 -7.77
C HIS A 21 6.91 20.28 -8.51
N THR A 22 8.01 20.00 -7.81
CA THR A 22 8.83 18.83 -8.07
C THR A 22 7.83 17.78 -8.47
N SER A 23 7.84 17.39 -9.75
CA SER A 23 6.89 16.44 -10.28
C SER A 23 6.96 15.25 -9.33
N ALA A 24 5.94 15.13 -8.47
CA ALA A 24 5.74 13.89 -7.75
C ALA A 24 5.82 12.83 -8.85
N PRO A 25 6.68 11.80 -8.69
CA PRO A 25 6.79 10.77 -9.72
C PRO A 25 5.37 10.39 -10.10
N PRO A 26 5.05 10.20 -11.40
CA PRO A 26 3.71 9.81 -11.80
C PRO A 26 3.41 8.57 -10.98
N ALA A 27 2.63 8.77 -9.93
CA ALA A 27 2.30 7.70 -9.03
C ALA A 27 1.47 6.82 -9.95
N ASP A 28 2.01 5.67 -10.37
CA ASP A 28 1.18 4.54 -10.74
C ASP A 28 0.05 4.57 -9.74
N ARG A 29 -1.16 4.93 -10.19
CA ARG A 29 -2.19 5.52 -9.31
C ARG A 29 -2.26 4.61 -8.12
N PHE A 30 -2.02 5.09 -6.89
CA PHE A 30 -1.88 4.26 -5.68
C PHE A 30 -2.74 2.95 -5.66
N PRO A 31 -4.03 2.96 -6.08
CA PRO A 31 -4.80 1.74 -6.35
C PRO A 31 -4.11 0.66 -7.23
N GLU A 32 -3.52 1.01 -8.37
CA GLU A 32 -2.83 0.12 -9.31
C GLU A 32 -1.60 -0.55 -8.69
N ALA A 33 -0.78 0.22 -7.99
CA ALA A 33 0.39 -0.30 -7.29
C ALA A 33 0.00 -1.28 -6.19
N VAL A 34 -0.98 -0.92 -5.36
CA VAL A 34 -1.51 -1.80 -4.30
C VAL A 34 -2.17 -3.04 -4.90
N ALA A 35 -2.94 -2.91 -5.99
CA ALA A 35 -3.53 -4.04 -6.69
C ALA A 35 -2.45 -4.99 -7.25
N GLY A 36 -1.36 -4.43 -7.77
CA GLY A 36 -0.19 -5.19 -8.20
C GLY A 36 0.42 -5.99 -7.05
N ALA A 37 0.63 -5.36 -5.90
CA ALA A 37 1.14 -6.04 -4.70
C ALA A 37 0.23 -7.17 -4.23
N LEU A 38 -1.09 -6.92 -4.16
CA LEU A 38 -2.07 -7.93 -3.77
C LEU A 38 -2.07 -9.13 -4.72
N ARG A 39 -1.91 -8.91 -6.03
CA ARG A 39 -1.82 -9.99 -7.02
C ARG A 39 -0.53 -10.79 -6.90
N ARG A 40 0.61 -10.14 -6.64
CA ARG A 40 1.89 -10.84 -6.43
C ARG A 40 1.86 -11.70 -5.17
N GLU A 41 1.33 -11.17 -4.07
CA GLU A 41 1.28 -11.87 -2.79
C GLU A 41 0.22 -12.98 -2.77
N PHE A 42 -1.02 -12.67 -3.18
CA PHE A 42 -2.16 -13.56 -2.95
C PHE A 42 -2.72 -14.18 -4.24
N GLY A 43 -2.38 -13.64 -5.41
CA GLY A 43 -3.04 -13.98 -6.68
C GLY A 43 -2.80 -15.40 -7.19
N ALA A 44 -1.75 -16.08 -6.71
CA ALA A 44 -1.46 -17.47 -7.07
C ALA A 44 -2.40 -18.49 -6.40
N VAL A 45 -3.11 -18.09 -5.33
CA VAL A 45 -3.92 -19.00 -4.52
C VAL A 45 -5.41 -18.87 -4.89
N PRO A 46 -6.13 -20.00 -5.15
CA PRO A 46 -7.57 -19.98 -5.22
C PRO A 46 -8.18 -19.36 -3.94
N GLY A 47 -8.96 -18.30 -4.08
CA GLY A 47 -9.57 -17.62 -2.94
C GLY A 47 -8.78 -16.43 -2.37
N ALA A 48 -7.84 -15.85 -3.13
CA ALA A 48 -7.12 -14.62 -2.78
C ALA A 48 -8.00 -13.53 -2.14
N VAL A 49 -9.16 -13.25 -2.75
CA VAL A 49 -10.12 -12.26 -2.23
C VAL A 49 -10.60 -12.62 -0.82
N LYS A 50 -10.96 -13.89 -0.57
CA LYS A 50 -11.43 -14.35 0.75
C LYS A 50 -10.33 -14.29 1.81
N GLN A 51 -9.09 -14.58 1.42
CA GLN A 51 -7.94 -14.44 2.32
C GLN A 51 -7.75 -12.98 2.74
N VAL A 52 -7.81 -12.04 1.79
CA VAL A 52 -7.68 -10.60 2.10
C VAL A 52 -8.87 -10.08 2.92
N VAL A 53 -10.09 -10.57 2.66
CA VAL A 53 -11.26 -10.30 3.52
C VAL A 53 -10.98 -10.75 4.96
N ARG A 54 -10.41 -11.94 5.17
CA ARG A 54 -10.06 -12.44 6.51
C ARG A 54 -8.99 -11.61 7.20
N ILE A 55 -8.03 -11.06 6.45
CA ILE A 55 -6.96 -10.20 7.01
C ILE A 55 -7.52 -8.83 7.43
N THR A 56 -8.39 -8.25 6.61
CA THR A 56 -8.79 -6.85 6.74
C THR A 56 -10.14 -6.66 7.42
N GLY A 57 -11.00 -7.70 7.45
CA GLY A 57 -12.40 -7.59 7.87
C GLY A 57 -13.28 -6.80 6.88
N ALA A 58 -12.72 -6.31 5.78
CA ALA A 58 -13.48 -5.55 4.78
C ALA A 58 -14.44 -6.43 3.99
N ASN A 59 -15.50 -5.83 3.44
CA ASN A 59 -16.44 -6.58 2.61
C ASN A 59 -15.80 -7.05 1.30
N GLU A 60 -16.28 -8.17 0.77
CA GLU A 60 -15.70 -8.83 -0.40
C GLU A 60 -15.71 -7.96 -1.66
N ARG A 61 -16.74 -7.14 -1.85
CA ARG A 61 -16.83 -6.23 -3.00
C ARG A 61 -15.73 -5.16 -2.96
N ALA A 62 -15.44 -4.61 -1.79
CA ALA A 62 -14.36 -3.64 -1.61
C ALA A 62 -13.00 -4.28 -1.92
N VAL A 63 -12.74 -5.48 -1.37
CA VAL A 63 -11.51 -6.22 -1.65
C VAL A 63 -11.36 -6.51 -3.13
N ARG A 64 -12.42 -6.96 -3.81
CA ARG A 64 -12.41 -7.18 -5.26
C ARG A 64 -12.07 -5.91 -6.04
N ASN A 65 -12.67 -4.77 -5.67
CA ASN A 65 -12.33 -3.48 -6.26
C ASN A 65 -10.85 -3.12 -6.05
N TRP A 66 -10.22 -3.53 -4.94
CA TRP A 66 -8.79 -3.32 -4.71
C TRP A 66 -7.94 -4.20 -5.65
N PHE A 67 -8.29 -5.48 -5.82
CA PHE A 67 -7.61 -6.36 -6.79
C PHE A 67 -7.75 -5.88 -8.23
N GLU A 68 -8.84 -5.20 -8.56
CA GLU A 68 -9.12 -4.60 -9.87
C GLU A 68 -8.59 -3.16 -10.01
N ALA A 69 -7.90 -2.63 -8.99
CA ALA A 69 -7.42 -1.24 -8.93
C ALA A 69 -8.51 -0.16 -9.09
N ARG A 70 -9.79 -0.49 -8.90
CA ARG A 70 -10.90 0.47 -9.02
C ARG A 70 -10.89 1.50 -7.90
N ASN A 71 -10.53 1.06 -6.68
CA ASN A 71 -10.35 1.89 -5.49
C ASN A 71 -9.15 1.35 -4.69
N ALA A 72 -8.55 2.19 -3.85
CA ALA A 72 -7.54 1.74 -2.89
C ALA A 72 -8.18 1.30 -1.55
N PRO A 73 -7.47 0.48 -0.75
CA PRO A 73 -7.84 0.24 0.64
C PRO A 73 -7.86 1.55 1.45
N SER A 74 -8.73 1.63 2.46
CA SER A 74 -8.63 2.69 3.46
C SER A 74 -7.31 2.55 4.25
N GLY A 75 -6.90 3.61 4.96
CA GLY A 75 -5.68 3.58 5.77
C GLY A 75 -5.63 2.41 6.76
N GLU A 76 -6.73 2.14 7.46
CA GLU A 76 -6.85 1.01 8.40
C GLU A 76 -6.63 -0.35 7.71
N ASN A 77 -7.28 -0.56 6.56
CA ASN A 77 -7.14 -1.79 5.79
C ASN A 77 -5.73 -1.93 5.20
N LEU A 78 -5.12 -0.83 4.79
CA LEU A 78 -3.75 -0.81 4.29
C LEU A 78 -2.76 -1.20 5.39
N VAL A 79 -2.91 -0.65 6.60
CA VAL A 79 -2.05 -1.01 7.75
C VAL A 79 -2.20 -2.49 8.08
N ALA A 80 -3.42 -3.03 8.09
CA ALA A 80 -3.65 -4.46 8.30
C ALA A 80 -2.95 -5.33 7.24
N LEU A 81 -3.01 -4.91 5.97
CA LEU A 81 -2.31 -5.58 4.87
C LEU A 81 -0.79 -5.50 5.01
N MET A 82 -0.23 -4.33 5.29
CA MET A 82 1.22 -4.14 5.48
C MET A 82 1.77 -4.95 6.67
N GLY A 83 0.96 -5.19 7.69
CA GLY A 83 1.33 -6.05 8.83
C GLY A 83 1.36 -7.55 8.50
N ARG A 84 0.80 -7.96 7.35
CA ARG A 84 0.69 -9.38 6.96
C ARG A 84 1.31 -9.74 5.60
N SER A 85 1.64 -8.75 4.78
CA SER A 85 2.25 -8.91 3.47
C SER A 85 3.43 -7.95 3.32
N ASP A 86 4.60 -8.54 3.14
CA ASP A 86 5.83 -7.81 2.84
C ASP A 86 5.74 -7.11 1.48
N GLU A 87 5.07 -7.71 0.49
CA GLU A 87 4.89 -7.09 -0.82
C GLU A 87 4.07 -5.80 -0.77
N VAL A 88 3.00 -5.77 0.03
CA VAL A 88 2.21 -4.54 0.21
C VAL A 88 3.02 -3.47 0.94
N LEU A 89 3.74 -3.85 2.01
CA LEU A 89 4.63 -2.94 2.73
C LEU A 89 5.71 -2.34 1.83
N GLU A 90 6.43 -3.17 1.09
CA GLU A 90 7.50 -2.73 0.19
C GLU A 90 6.96 -1.84 -0.92
N THR A 91 5.78 -2.14 -1.47
CA THR A 91 5.13 -1.30 -2.47
C THR A 91 4.82 0.09 -1.91
N VAL A 92 4.28 0.19 -0.69
CA VAL A 92 4.00 1.48 -0.05
C VAL A 92 5.29 2.26 0.24
N LEU A 93 6.33 1.59 0.75
CA LEU A 93 7.64 2.23 1.00
C LEU A 93 8.29 2.72 -0.30
N HIS A 94 8.14 1.97 -1.39
CA HIS A 94 8.61 2.36 -2.71
C HIS A 94 7.92 3.64 -3.20
N LEU A 95 6.59 3.68 -3.12
CA LEU A 95 5.80 4.88 -3.47
C LEU A 95 6.12 6.08 -2.57
N ALA A 96 6.50 5.83 -1.31
CA ALA A 96 6.94 6.86 -0.38
C ALA A 96 8.39 7.33 -0.61
N GLY A 97 9.12 6.73 -1.57
CA GLY A 97 10.53 7.05 -1.83
C GLY A 97 11.50 6.55 -0.75
N ARG A 98 11.10 5.55 0.06
CA ARG A 98 11.86 5.00 1.19
C ARG A 98 12.47 3.64 0.86
N GLN A 99 13.16 3.56 -0.28
CA GLN A 99 13.76 2.31 -0.79
C GLN A 99 14.90 1.78 0.09
N ASP A 100 15.57 2.65 0.83
CA ASP A 100 16.61 2.32 1.82
C ASP A 100 16.10 1.36 2.91
N LEU A 101 14.85 1.55 3.34
CA LEU A 101 14.21 0.69 4.34
C LEU A 101 13.89 -0.70 3.77
N ILE A 102 13.57 -0.79 2.47
CA ILE A 102 13.32 -2.06 1.78
C ILE A 102 14.61 -2.90 1.75
N ALA A 103 15.72 -2.29 1.33
CA ALA A 103 17.01 -2.99 1.24
C ALA A 103 17.47 -3.53 2.61
N THR A 104 17.34 -2.73 3.65
CA THR A 104 17.71 -3.12 5.02
C THR A 104 16.87 -4.29 5.54
N ARG A 105 15.54 -4.26 5.27
CA ARG A 105 14.63 -5.35 5.64
C ARG A 105 14.98 -6.64 4.91
N ARG A 106 15.13 -6.58 3.58
CA ARG A 106 15.45 -7.75 2.75
C ARG A 106 16.75 -8.43 3.16
N LEU A 107 17.78 -7.65 3.47
CA LEU A 107 19.05 -8.19 3.97
C LEU A 107 18.87 -8.92 5.31
N SER A 108 18.12 -8.32 6.24
CA SER A 108 17.83 -8.95 7.53
C SER A 108 17.07 -10.25 7.36
N GLY A 109 16.02 -10.26 6.53
CA GLY A 109 15.24 -11.47 6.24
C GLY A 109 16.05 -12.57 5.55
N ALA A 110 16.94 -12.22 4.60
CA ALA A 110 17.84 -13.18 3.96
C ALA A 110 18.81 -13.81 4.98
N ARG A 111 19.33 -13.00 5.91
CA ARG A 111 20.21 -13.48 6.98
C ARG A 111 19.49 -14.46 7.91
N ASP A 112 18.24 -14.17 8.27
CA ASP A 112 17.44 -15.05 9.12
C ASP A 112 17.14 -16.38 8.44
N LYS A 113 16.78 -16.34 7.15
CA LYS A 113 16.59 -17.55 6.32
C LYS A 113 17.85 -18.42 6.28
N LEU A 114 19.03 -17.80 6.10
CA LEU A 114 20.30 -18.52 6.11
C LEU A 114 20.59 -19.17 7.47
N ARG A 115 20.29 -18.49 8.58
CA ARG A 115 20.44 -19.07 9.92
C ARG A 115 19.53 -20.28 10.11
N GLU A 116 18.27 -20.18 9.67
CA GLU A 116 17.32 -21.29 9.73
C GLU A 116 17.83 -22.50 8.93
N MET A 117 18.36 -22.26 7.72
CA MET A 117 18.95 -23.32 6.90
C MET A 117 20.19 -23.96 7.53
N LEU A 118 21.07 -23.17 8.14
CA LEU A 118 22.25 -23.68 8.85
C LEU A 118 21.83 -24.56 10.04
N ALA A 119 20.85 -24.12 10.82
CA ALA A 119 20.34 -24.91 11.94
C ALA A 119 19.77 -26.27 11.47
N MET A 120 19.06 -26.29 10.34
CA MET A 120 18.57 -27.55 9.76
C MET A 120 19.72 -28.50 9.34
N ILE A 121 20.85 -27.97 8.85
CA ILE A 121 22.01 -28.79 8.49
C ILE A 121 22.67 -29.37 9.74
N ASP A 122 22.83 -28.56 10.78
CA ASP A 122 23.41 -28.99 12.06
C ASP A 122 22.57 -30.13 12.68
N ASP A 123 21.24 -29.99 12.69
CA ASP A 123 20.32 -31.02 13.19
C ASP A 123 20.49 -32.37 12.45
N ILE A 124 20.68 -32.35 11.12
CA ILE A 124 20.90 -33.56 10.31
C ILE A 124 22.25 -34.23 10.64
N GLN A 125 23.26 -33.45 11.03
CA GLN A 125 24.59 -33.99 11.33
C GLN A 125 24.70 -34.59 12.74
N THR A 126 23.82 -34.19 13.66
CA THR A 126 23.79 -34.69 15.05
C THR A 126 22.81 -35.84 15.30
N GLY A 127 21.94 -36.19 14.34
CA GLY A 127 21.02 -37.34 14.40
C GLY A 127 21.57 -38.59 13.75
#